data_AF-A0A1W9MFC5-F1
#
_entry.id   AF-A0A1W9MFC5-F1
#
_cell.length_a   1.000
_cell.length_b   1.000
_cell.length_c   1.000
_cell.angle_alpha   90.00
_cell.angle_beta   90.00
_cell.angle_gamma   90.00
#
_symmetry.space_group_name_H-M   'P 1'
#
loop_
_entity.id
_entity.type
_entity.pdbx_description
1 polymer ?
#
loop_
_entity_poly.entity_id
_entity_poly.type
_entity_poly.pdbx_seq_one_letter_code
_entity_poly.pdbx_strand_id
1 'polypeptide(L)'
;INSCSLCGLCEVICPNDFSMADICRNARASMVKRGKMPPSAHEFALRDIAFSNSEKFALSKHEPGHEKSEYLFFPGCQLSASSPAHVETVYDFLRSRLKGGVGLMLRCCGAPADWAAREDIFQSDIEILQTQWEVLGKPEIILACSTCYSIFKSRLSHIKIISLWEILEEYYAFPLPETVHKGTLALHDPCTARHEARIRDAVRRLLRNAEYNIEELKYRGKQTSCCGYGGLMSNANPALAKAVIQRRAKESESDFVTYCAMCRDALASAGKRTVHLLDILFPSDDTDPASQRPPAYSQRHENRARLKEQLCKRLWKEKVSDMAEHEDLMLNISPEIEKLMDERRILKSDIEKVIRYAEESGNRFCNPKTGHRLAAYKPVNVTYWAEYSVSDKGVIIHNAYCHRMGIVEGKR
;
A
#
# COMPACT_ATOMS: atom_id res chain seq x y z
N ILE A 1 -19.78 -12.54 2.49
CA ILE A 1 -19.55 -11.09 2.19
C ILE A 1 -18.08 -10.66 2.28
N ASN A 2 -17.28 -11.20 3.21
CA ASN A 2 -15.87 -10.82 3.36
C ASN A 2 -14.90 -11.44 2.32
N SER A 3 -15.36 -12.45 1.57
CA SER A 3 -14.63 -13.03 0.45
C SER A 3 -14.70 -12.19 -0.84
N CYS A 4 -15.54 -11.15 -0.90
CA CYS A 4 -15.65 -10.32 -2.10
C CYS A 4 -14.50 -9.31 -2.16
N SER A 5 -13.84 -9.19 -3.31
CA SER A 5 -12.79 -8.19 -3.56
C SER A 5 -13.31 -6.83 -4.00
N LEU A 6 -14.63 -6.65 -4.09
CA LEU A 6 -15.30 -5.43 -4.56
C LEU A 6 -14.79 -4.94 -5.94
N CYS A 7 -14.29 -5.85 -6.79
CA CYS A 7 -13.61 -5.50 -8.04
C CYS A 7 -14.54 -5.17 -9.23
N GLY A 8 -15.86 -5.28 -9.05
CA GLY A 8 -16.88 -4.97 -10.05
C GLY A 8 -16.94 -5.91 -11.26
N LEU A 9 -16.10 -6.95 -11.36
CA LEU A 9 -16.12 -7.85 -12.53
C LEU A 9 -17.47 -8.54 -12.72
N CYS A 10 -18.13 -8.94 -11.61
CA CYS A 10 -19.42 -9.63 -11.63
C CYS A 10 -20.49 -8.83 -12.36
N GLU A 11 -20.50 -7.51 -12.18
CA GLU A 11 -21.48 -6.61 -12.78
C GLU A 11 -21.25 -6.54 -14.29
N VAL A 12 -20.00 -6.36 -14.72
CA VAL A 12 -19.64 -6.26 -16.14
C VAL A 12 -19.93 -7.53 -16.94
N ILE A 13 -19.88 -8.70 -16.31
CA ILE A 13 -20.18 -9.97 -16.98
C ILE A 13 -21.64 -10.43 -16.80
N CYS A 14 -22.42 -9.74 -15.96
CA CYS A 14 -23.80 -10.13 -15.69
C CYS A 14 -24.71 -9.60 -16.81
N PRO A 15 -25.54 -10.44 -17.45
CA PRO A 15 -26.50 -9.98 -18.45
C PRO A 15 -27.56 -8.99 -17.92
N ASN A 16 -27.71 -8.90 -16.60
CA ASN A 16 -28.70 -8.07 -15.92
C ASN A 16 -28.06 -6.97 -15.05
N ASP A 17 -26.80 -6.61 -15.29
CA ASP A 17 -26.07 -5.54 -14.58
C ASP A 17 -26.08 -5.67 -13.04
N PHE A 18 -25.99 -6.90 -12.55
CA PHE A 18 -26.10 -7.18 -11.12
C PHE A 18 -24.76 -7.07 -10.38
N SER A 19 -24.66 -6.11 -9.46
CA SER A 19 -23.45 -5.86 -8.67
C SER A 19 -23.39 -6.67 -7.36
N MET A 20 -22.68 -7.80 -7.37
CA MET A 20 -22.32 -8.50 -6.13
C MET A 20 -21.43 -7.67 -5.21
N ALA A 21 -20.68 -6.70 -5.76
CA ALA A 21 -19.86 -5.79 -4.98
C ALA A 21 -20.74 -4.92 -4.07
N ASP A 22 -21.81 -4.34 -4.61
CA ASP A 22 -22.74 -3.50 -3.85
C ASP A 22 -23.46 -4.28 -2.76
N ILE A 23 -23.94 -5.49 -3.07
CA ILE A 23 -24.59 -6.35 -2.08
C ILE A 23 -23.63 -6.69 -0.94
N CYS A 24 -22.39 -7.08 -1.26
CA CYS A 24 -21.40 -7.39 -0.25
C CYS A 24 -21.05 -6.17 0.60
N ARG A 25 -20.90 -4.99 -0.02
CA ARG A 25 -20.59 -3.73 0.69
C ARG A 25 -21.75 -3.28 1.58
N ASN A 26 -23.00 -3.33 1.10
CA ASN A 26 -24.20 -3.02 1.89
C ASN A 26 -24.38 -3.97 3.07
N ALA A 27 -24.11 -5.27 2.86
CA ALA A 27 -24.12 -6.24 3.95
C ALA A 27 -23.03 -5.94 4.99
N ARG A 28 -21.82 -5.51 4.56
CA ARG A 28 -20.76 -5.06 5.49
C ARG A 28 -21.24 -3.87 6.30
N ALA A 29 -21.82 -2.85 5.65
CA ALA A 29 -22.34 -1.65 6.32
C ALA A 29 -23.41 -2.00 7.38
N SER A 30 -24.36 -2.87 7.04
CA SER A 30 -25.38 -3.36 7.97
C SER A 30 -24.77 -4.07 9.19
N MET A 31 -23.76 -4.92 8.97
CA MET A 31 -23.07 -5.63 10.06
C MET A 31 -22.25 -4.68 10.94
N VAL A 32 -21.58 -3.68 10.36
CA VAL A 32 -20.85 -2.65 11.12
C VAL A 32 -21.83 -1.84 11.98
N LYS A 33 -22.90 -1.31 11.37
CA LYS A 33 -23.94 -0.52 12.06
C LYS A 33 -24.58 -1.27 13.24
N ARG A 34 -24.73 -2.59 13.12
CA ARG A 34 -25.31 -3.46 14.17
C ARG A 34 -24.29 -3.96 15.19
N GLY A 35 -23.02 -3.58 15.10
CA GLY A 35 -21.96 -4.09 15.96
C GLY A 35 -21.72 -5.61 15.81
N LYS A 36 -22.05 -6.18 14.64
CA LYS A 36 -21.91 -7.62 14.34
C LYS A 36 -20.76 -7.94 13.41
N MET A 37 -20.15 -6.94 12.77
CA MET A 37 -18.96 -7.16 11.96
C MET A 37 -17.81 -7.63 12.86
N PRO A 38 -17.21 -8.82 12.62
CA PRO A 38 -16.07 -9.26 13.39
C PRO A 38 -14.92 -8.25 13.26
N PRO A 39 -14.40 -7.68 14.36
CA PRO A 39 -13.33 -6.67 14.28
C PRO A 39 -12.11 -7.18 13.51
N SER A 40 -11.78 -8.46 13.69
CA SER A 40 -10.63 -9.12 13.07
C SER A 40 -10.63 -9.12 11.53
N ALA A 41 -11.79 -8.97 10.88
CA ALA A 41 -11.90 -9.08 9.44
C ALA A 41 -11.12 -7.98 8.71
N HIS A 42 -11.17 -6.75 9.23
CA HIS A 42 -10.64 -5.55 8.56
C HIS A 42 -9.64 -4.76 9.43
N GLU A 43 -9.52 -5.08 10.72
CA GLU A 43 -8.70 -4.34 11.70
C GLU A 43 -7.26 -4.05 11.24
N PHE A 44 -6.57 -5.03 10.63
CA PHE A 44 -5.21 -4.80 10.16
C PHE A 44 -5.14 -3.71 9.08
N ALA A 45 -6.08 -3.71 8.13
CA ALA A 45 -6.13 -2.69 7.09
C ALA A 45 -6.51 -1.31 7.64
N LEU A 46 -7.41 -1.26 8.64
CA LEU A 46 -7.78 -0.01 9.31
C LEU A 46 -6.60 0.57 10.11
N ARG A 47 -5.78 -0.27 10.75
CA ARG A 47 -4.53 0.16 11.39
C ARG A 47 -3.50 0.68 10.40
N ASP A 48 -3.44 0.10 9.21
CA ASP A 48 -2.56 0.58 8.14
C ASP A 48 -2.98 1.96 7.61
N ILE A 49 -4.29 2.24 7.54
CA ILE A 49 -4.79 3.60 7.25
C ILE A 49 -4.39 4.56 8.37
N ALA A 50 -4.63 4.19 9.62
CA ALA A 50 -4.30 5.05 10.76
C ALA A 50 -2.80 5.42 10.77
N PHE A 51 -1.91 4.47 10.45
CA PHE A 51 -0.49 4.79 10.25
C PHE A 51 -0.29 5.76 9.07
N SER A 52 -0.90 5.47 7.91
CA SER A 52 -0.77 6.30 6.70
C SER A 52 -1.23 7.73 6.88
N ASN A 53 -2.19 7.96 7.77
CA ASN A 53 -2.76 9.29 8.00
C ASN A 53 -2.21 9.95 9.27
N SER A 54 -1.33 9.25 10.00
CA SER A 54 -0.61 9.81 11.14
C SER A 54 0.54 10.72 10.70
N GLU A 55 1.09 11.47 11.66
CA GLU A 55 2.27 12.31 11.47
C GLU A 55 3.50 11.55 10.95
N LYS A 56 3.55 10.22 11.09
CA LYS A 56 4.64 9.39 10.57
C LYS A 56 4.74 9.40 9.05
N PHE A 57 3.63 9.59 8.33
CA PHE A 57 3.62 9.59 6.86
C PHE A 57 2.89 10.79 6.26
N ALA A 58 1.85 11.29 6.94
CA ALA A 58 1.03 12.36 6.41
C ALA A 58 1.83 13.63 6.17
N LEU A 59 1.72 14.19 4.96
CA LEU A 59 2.37 15.41 4.51
C LEU A 59 1.46 16.13 3.51
N SER A 60 1.38 17.46 3.61
CA SER A 60 0.74 18.33 2.60
C SER A 60 1.51 19.63 2.52
N LYS A 61 2.22 19.88 1.41
CA LYS A 61 3.07 21.06 1.24
C LYS A 61 3.05 21.54 -0.22
N HIS A 62 3.19 22.84 -0.40
CA HIS A 62 3.53 23.42 -1.70
C HIS A 62 4.93 23.00 -2.13
N GLU A 63 5.17 23.06 -3.44
CA GLU A 63 6.51 22.99 -3.99
C GLU A 63 7.43 24.05 -3.36
N PRO A 64 8.70 23.73 -3.02
CA PRO A 64 9.64 24.75 -2.55
C PRO A 64 9.75 25.92 -3.53
N GLY A 65 9.63 27.15 -3.00
CA GLY A 65 9.64 28.38 -3.81
C GLY A 65 8.26 28.80 -4.34
N HIS A 66 7.21 28.04 -4.06
CA HIS A 66 5.84 28.38 -4.42
C HIS A 66 4.96 28.59 -3.17
N GLU A 67 4.10 29.61 -3.22
CA GLU A 67 3.07 29.87 -2.21
C GLU A 67 1.68 29.35 -2.63
N LYS A 68 1.58 28.82 -3.84
CA LYS A 68 0.37 28.30 -4.46
C LYS A 68 0.73 27.07 -5.28
N SER A 69 -0.23 26.17 -5.46
CA SER A 69 -0.06 24.99 -6.31
C SER A 69 -1.14 24.99 -7.38
N GLU A 70 -0.75 24.87 -8.64
CA GLU A 70 -1.65 24.56 -9.76
C GLU A 70 -2.04 23.08 -9.71
N TYR A 71 -1.05 22.23 -9.40
CA TYR A 71 -1.20 20.78 -9.31
C TYR A 71 -0.83 20.26 -7.93
N LEU A 72 -1.43 19.14 -7.54
CA LEU A 72 -1.08 18.41 -6.33
C LEU A 72 -0.80 16.96 -6.67
N PHE A 73 0.45 16.54 -6.49
CA PHE A 73 0.81 15.14 -6.66
C PHE A 73 0.36 14.32 -5.44
N PHE A 74 -0.48 13.32 -5.71
CA PHE A 74 -0.96 12.35 -4.73
C PHE A 74 -0.53 10.94 -5.19
N PRO A 75 0.63 10.44 -4.74
CA PRO A 75 1.15 9.13 -5.15
C PRO A 75 0.32 7.96 -4.59
N GLY A 76 -0.36 8.19 -3.46
CA GLY A 76 -1.08 7.18 -2.72
C GLY A 76 -0.18 6.35 -1.78
N CYS A 77 -0.73 5.97 -0.63
CA CYS A 77 0.01 5.27 0.43
C CYS A 77 0.72 3.98 0.00
N GLN A 78 0.15 3.20 -0.92
CA GLN A 78 0.70 1.90 -1.29
C GLN A 78 1.88 2.00 -2.26
N LEU A 79 1.92 3.01 -3.14
CA LEU A 79 3.10 3.25 -3.97
C LEU A 79 4.27 3.73 -3.11
N SER A 80 4.01 4.64 -2.16
CA SER A 80 4.99 5.08 -1.16
C SER A 80 5.50 3.94 -0.27
N ALA A 81 4.68 2.94 0.00
CA ALA A 81 5.05 1.77 0.79
C ALA A 81 5.85 0.74 -0.01
N SER A 82 5.49 0.52 -1.28
CA SER A 82 6.11 -0.50 -2.15
C SER A 82 7.38 -0.01 -2.82
N SER A 83 7.40 1.24 -3.31
CA SER A 83 8.51 1.79 -4.09
C SER A 83 8.66 3.30 -3.83
N PRO A 84 9.18 3.71 -2.66
CA PRO A 84 9.33 5.13 -2.30
C PRO A 84 10.20 5.91 -3.29
N ALA A 85 11.26 5.29 -3.84
CA ALA A 85 12.13 5.92 -4.84
C ALA A 85 11.36 6.38 -6.09
N HIS A 86 10.38 5.60 -6.57
CA HIS A 86 9.53 6.02 -7.68
C HIS A 86 8.71 7.27 -7.36
N VAL A 87 8.26 7.42 -6.11
CA VAL A 87 7.51 8.61 -5.69
C VAL A 87 8.41 9.85 -5.78
N GLU A 88 9.65 9.74 -5.32
CA GLU A 88 10.62 10.83 -5.41
C GLU A 88 10.91 11.21 -6.87
N THR A 89 11.25 10.22 -7.70
CA THR A 89 11.59 10.44 -9.11
C THR A 89 10.43 11.03 -9.90
N VAL A 90 9.21 10.51 -9.70
CA VAL A 90 8.02 11.06 -10.35
C VAL A 90 7.74 12.47 -9.86
N TYR A 91 7.88 12.75 -8.56
CA TYR A 91 7.64 14.10 -8.05
C TYR A 91 8.66 15.11 -8.62
N ASP A 92 9.93 14.75 -8.68
CA ASP A 92 10.97 15.57 -9.31
C ASP A 92 10.71 15.77 -10.81
N PHE A 93 10.26 14.73 -11.52
CA PHE A 93 9.82 14.85 -12.92
C PHE A 93 8.67 15.85 -13.06
N LEU A 94 7.60 15.71 -12.28
CA LEU A 94 6.42 16.58 -12.36
C LEU A 94 6.78 18.05 -12.11
N ARG A 95 7.59 18.34 -11.09
CA ARG A 95 8.10 19.68 -10.77
C ARG A 95 8.94 20.27 -11.90
N SER A 96 9.72 19.44 -12.60
CA SER A 96 10.56 19.89 -13.71
C SER A 96 9.78 20.17 -15.01
N ARG A 97 8.57 19.62 -15.16
CA ARG A 97 7.80 19.68 -16.41
C ARG A 97 6.56 20.57 -16.33
N LEU A 98 5.88 20.59 -15.18
CA LEU A 98 4.64 21.33 -15.00
C LEU A 98 4.93 22.73 -14.44
N LYS A 99 4.16 23.72 -14.91
CA LYS A 99 4.23 25.11 -14.45
C LYS A 99 3.19 25.38 -13.37
N GLY A 100 3.38 26.46 -12.60
CA GLY A 100 2.41 26.88 -11.58
C GLY A 100 2.58 26.21 -10.21
N GLY A 101 3.60 25.36 -10.05
CA GLY A 101 3.94 24.69 -8.79
C GLY A 101 3.16 23.39 -8.60
N VAL A 102 3.89 22.33 -8.26
CA VAL A 102 3.34 20.99 -7.97
C VAL A 102 3.47 20.72 -6.48
N GLY A 103 2.39 20.90 -5.73
CA GLY A 103 2.34 20.50 -4.33
C GLY A 103 2.46 18.97 -4.17
N LEU A 104 2.76 18.51 -2.96
CA LEU A 104 2.81 17.10 -2.60
C LEU A 104 1.87 16.80 -1.43
N MET A 105 1.05 15.76 -1.58
CA MET A 105 0.24 15.21 -0.49
C MET A 105 0.49 13.71 -0.31
N LEU A 106 1.09 13.34 0.82
CA LEU A 106 1.29 11.96 1.23
C LEU A 106 0.22 11.59 2.27
N ARG A 107 -0.59 10.58 1.97
CA ARG A 107 -1.59 9.96 2.88
C ARG A 107 -2.30 8.79 2.22
N CYS A 108 -3.19 8.14 2.96
CA CYS A 108 -4.19 7.22 2.40
C CYS A 108 -5.43 8.00 1.90
N CYS A 109 -6.04 7.52 0.83
CA CYS A 109 -7.32 8.04 0.31
C CYS A 109 -8.55 7.47 1.04
N GLY A 110 -8.36 6.62 2.06
CA GLY A 110 -9.46 6.00 2.81
C GLY A 110 -10.09 4.77 2.16
N ALA A 111 -9.61 4.31 0.99
CA ALA A 111 -10.20 3.15 0.28
C ALA A 111 -10.42 1.91 1.18
N PRO A 112 -9.47 1.50 2.06
CA PRO A 112 -9.71 0.36 2.93
C PRO A 112 -10.85 0.57 3.95
N ALA A 113 -11.10 1.81 4.41
CA ALA A 113 -12.22 2.13 5.29
C ALA A 113 -13.56 2.08 4.54
N ASP A 114 -13.59 2.61 3.31
CA ASP A 114 -14.75 2.50 2.41
C ASP A 114 -15.11 1.02 2.13
N TRP A 115 -14.11 0.20 1.82
CA TRP A 115 -14.29 -1.23 1.58
C TRP A 115 -14.75 -1.99 2.82
N ALA A 116 -14.28 -1.58 4.01
CA ALA A 116 -14.70 -2.12 5.29
C ALA A 116 -16.11 -1.65 5.71
N ALA A 117 -16.70 -0.70 4.98
CA ALA A 117 -17.91 0.03 5.35
C ALA A 117 -17.78 0.71 6.74
N ARG A 118 -16.60 1.23 7.05
CA ARG A 118 -16.29 2.06 8.22
C ARG A 118 -16.41 3.52 7.85
N GLU A 119 -17.65 3.97 7.65
CA GLU A 119 -17.96 5.35 7.25
C GLU A 119 -17.42 6.38 8.26
N ASP A 120 -17.38 6.03 9.53
CA ASP A 120 -16.83 6.85 10.61
C ASP A 120 -15.34 7.16 10.41
N ILE A 121 -14.55 6.16 10.02
CA ILE A 121 -13.13 6.35 9.71
C ILE A 121 -12.97 7.05 8.36
N PHE A 122 -13.72 6.60 7.34
CA PHE A 122 -13.62 7.14 5.99
C PHE A 122 -13.92 8.64 5.95
N GLN A 123 -15.02 9.07 6.57
CA GLN A 123 -15.44 10.46 6.59
C GLN A 123 -14.43 11.36 7.33
N SER A 124 -13.93 10.90 8.48
CA SER A 124 -12.90 11.64 9.23
C SER A 124 -11.62 11.84 8.41
N ASP A 125 -11.16 10.81 7.71
CA ASP A 125 -9.95 10.91 6.87
C ASP A 125 -10.16 11.85 5.67
N ILE A 126 -11.34 11.80 5.06
CA ILE A 126 -11.70 12.62 3.91
C ILE A 126 -11.82 14.10 4.28
N GLU A 127 -12.39 14.43 5.43
CA GLU A 127 -12.49 15.82 5.91
C GLU A 127 -11.10 16.45 6.09
N ILE A 128 -10.15 15.70 6.66
CA ILE A 128 -8.76 16.14 6.81
C ILE A 128 -8.08 16.29 5.43
N LEU A 129 -8.41 15.41 4.47
CA LEU A 129 -7.94 15.51 3.09
C LEU A 129 -8.44 16.76 2.39
N GLN A 130 -9.73 17.01 2.43
CA GLN A 130 -10.34 18.20 1.84
C GLN A 130 -9.76 19.45 2.45
N THR A 131 -9.72 19.55 3.79
CA THR A 131 -9.17 20.72 4.49
C THR A 131 -7.75 21.04 4.02
N GLN A 132 -6.88 20.04 3.89
CA GLN A 132 -5.50 20.25 3.44
C GLN A 132 -5.40 20.58 1.95
N TRP A 133 -6.27 20.00 1.11
CA TRP A 133 -6.37 20.36 -0.30
C TRP A 133 -6.83 21.81 -0.49
N GLU A 134 -7.76 22.29 0.35
CA GLU A 134 -8.21 23.68 0.34
C GLU A 134 -7.10 24.64 0.78
N VAL A 135 -6.33 24.28 1.82
CA VAL A 135 -5.15 25.05 2.25
C VAL A 135 -4.12 25.19 1.13
N LEU A 136 -3.97 24.16 0.27
CA LEU A 136 -3.07 24.21 -0.89
C LEU A 136 -3.63 25.00 -2.08
N GLY A 137 -4.80 25.63 -1.95
CA GLY A 137 -5.40 26.48 -2.98
C GLY A 137 -6.29 25.74 -3.98
N LYS A 138 -6.81 24.56 -3.62
CA LYS A 138 -7.67 23.71 -4.48
C LYS A 138 -7.04 23.31 -5.83
N PRO A 139 -5.76 22.87 -5.87
CA PRO A 139 -5.09 22.43 -7.09
C PRO A 139 -5.78 21.23 -7.75
N GLU A 140 -5.54 21.03 -9.05
CA GLU A 140 -5.88 19.78 -9.71
C GLU A 140 -5.00 18.63 -9.19
N ILE A 141 -5.60 17.50 -8.83
CA ILE A 141 -4.86 16.40 -8.19
C ILE A 141 -4.39 15.38 -9.22
N ILE A 142 -3.08 15.16 -9.27
CA ILE A 142 -2.42 14.12 -10.08
C ILE A 142 -2.35 12.83 -9.27
N LEU A 143 -3.03 11.78 -9.73
CA LEU A 143 -3.17 10.51 -9.02
C LEU A 143 -2.35 9.39 -9.68
N ALA A 144 -1.37 8.84 -8.97
CA ALA A 144 -0.58 7.69 -9.45
C ALA A 144 -1.30 6.33 -9.25
N CYS A 145 -2.26 6.28 -8.33
CA CYS A 145 -2.94 5.05 -7.93
C CYS A 145 -4.37 5.02 -8.48
N SER A 146 -4.70 4.00 -9.27
CA SER A 146 -6.05 3.81 -9.84
C SER A 146 -7.14 3.62 -8.78
N THR A 147 -6.82 3.05 -7.62
CA THR A 147 -7.75 2.99 -6.48
C THR A 147 -8.02 4.38 -5.90
N CYS A 148 -6.97 5.22 -5.78
CA CYS A 148 -7.17 6.60 -5.33
C CYS A 148 -8.03 7.35 -6.35
N TYR A 149 -7.74 7.22 -7.66
CA TYR A 149 -8.57 7.78 -8.74
C TYR A 149 -10.05 7.39 -8.60
N SER A 150 -10.35 6.11 -8.37
CA SER A 150 -11.72 5.63 -8.15
C SER A 150 -12.39 6.25 -6.91
N ILE A 151 -11.67 6.38 -5.79
CA ILE A 151 -12.20 7.03 -4.58
C ILE A 151 -12.47 8.51 -4.83
N PHE A 152 -11.51 9.25 -5.38
CA PHE A 152 -11.71 10.67 -5.65
C PHE A 152 -12.87 10.90 -6.62
N LYS A 153 -12.97 10.12 -7.70
CA LYS A 153 -14.06 10.22 -8.67
C LYS A 153 -15.43 9.95 -8.07
N SER A 154 -15.54 8.99 -7.15
CA SER A 154 -16.84 8.54 -6.59
C SER A 154 -17.24 9.27 -5.30
N ARG A 155 -16.27 9.74 -4.51
CA ARG A 155 -16.49 10.33 -3.17
C ARG A 155 -16.16 11.81 -3.11
N LEU A 156 -15.35 12.31 -4.04
CA LEU A 156 -14.84 13.69 -4.08
C LEU A 156 -15.00 14.29 -5.48
N SER A 157 -16.14 14.08 -6.12
CA SER A 157 -16.37 14.44 -7.53
C SER A 157 -16.29 15.94 -7.85
N HIS A 158 -16.24 16.80 -6.83
CA HIS A 158 -16.01 18.25 -6.97
C HIS A 158 -14.52 18.61 -7.13
N ILE A 159 -13.61 17.67 -6.84
CA ILE A 159 -12.17 17.87 -7.00
C ILE A 159 -11.78 17.48 -8.43
N LYS A 160 -11.07 18.38 -9.11
CA LYS A 160 -10.47 18.08 -10.43
C LYS A 160 -9.33 17.08 -10.25
N ILE A 161 -9.35 16.01 -11.03
CA ILE A 161 -8.37 14.94 -10.96
C ILE A 161 -7.86 14.57 -12.35
N ILE A 162 -6.58 14.21 -12.41
CA ILE A 162 -5.93 13.67 -13.60
C ILE A 162 -5.06 12.47 -13.21
N SER A 163 -5.02 11.46 -14.06
CA SER A 163 -4.14 10.31 -13.84
C SER A 163 -2.69 10.67 -14.13
N LEU A 164 -1.75 10.17 -13.32
CA LEU A 164 -0.32 10.27 -13.62
C LEU A 164 0.01 9.71 -15.02
N TRP A 165 -0.67 8.64 -15.44
CA TRP A 165 -0.41 7.99 -16.72
C TRP A 165 -0.75 8.90 -17.91
N GLU A 166 -1.75 9.77 -17.76
CA GLU A 166 -2.12 10.75 -18.78
C GLU A 166 -1.09 11.87 -18.86
N ILE A 167 -0.60 12.36 -17.71
CA ILE A 167 0.49 13.34 -17.65
C ILE A 167 1.78 12.76 -18.27
N LEU A 168 2.15 11.52 -17.91
CA LEU A 168 3.34 10.90 -18.48
C LEU A 168 3.20 10.69 -19.98
N GLU A 169 2.03 10.31 -20.49
CA GLU A 169 1.82 10.17 -21.94
C GLU A 169 2.12 11.48 -22.70
N GLU A 170 1.78 12.63 -22.11
CA GLU A 170 1.95 13.95 -22.74
C GLU A 170 3.36 14.52 -22.56
N TYR A 171 3.94 14.40 -21.36
CA TYR A 171 5.17 15.13 -20.98
C TYR A 171 6.42 14.24 -20.89
N TYR A 172 6.26 12.92 -20.83
CA TYR A 172 7.40 12.02 -20.72
C TYR A 172 8.08 11.88 -22.08
N ALA A 173 9.25 12.51 -22.21
CA ALA A 173 10.16 12.23 -23.31
C ALA A 173 10.91 10.94 -22.98
N PHE A 174 10.78 9.92 -23.83
CA PHE A 174 11.59 8.72 -23.74
C PHE A 174 13.04 9.11 -24.05
N PRO A 175 13.98 9.12 -23.07
CA PRO A 175 15.37 9.01 -23.45
C PRO A 175 15.47 7.66 -24.17
N LEU A 176 16.05 7.62 -25.37
CA LEU A 176 16.39 6.37 -26.02
C LEU A 176 17.84 6.04 -25.67
N PRO A 177 18.16 5.41 -24.52
CA PRO A 177 19.41 4.68 -24.41
C PRO A 177 19.26 3.36 -25.18
N GLU A 178 20.27 3.01 -25.99
CA GLU A 178 20.31 1.80 -26.83
C GLU A 178 20.24 0.47 -26.06
N THR A 179 20.12 0.51 -24.72
CA THR A 179 20.28 -0.62 -23.80
C THR A 179 18.99 -1.12 -23.14
N VAL A 180 17.80 -0.59 -23.47
CA VAL A 180 16.55 -1.06 -22.84
C VAL A 180 16.16 -2.45 -23.36
N HIS A 181 15.87 -3.38 -22.44
CA HIS A 181 15.46 -4.74 -22.71
C HIS A 181 14.22 -4.80 -23.63
N LYS A 182 14.45 -5.13 -24.90
CA LYS A 182 13.41 -5.37 -25.91
C LYS A 182 12.74 -6.72 -25.63
N GLY A 183 11.48 -6.70 -25.22
CA GLY A 183 10.77 -7.92 -24.83
C GLY A 183 9.25 -7.82 -24.88
N THR A 184 8.59 -8.96 -24.72
CA THR A 184 7.14 -9.06 -24.59
C THR A 184 6.74 -9.09 -23.13
N LEU A 185 5.84 -8.18 -22.73
CA LEU A 185 5.27 -8.12 -21.38
C LEU A 185 3.76 -8.34 -21.43
N ALA A 186 3.25 -9.17 -20.54
CA ALA A 186 1.81 -9.37 -20.37
C ALA A 186 1.21 -8.27 -19.50
N LEU A 187 0.31 -7.46 -20.08
CA LEU A 187 -0.28 -6.33 -19.37
C LEU A 187 -1.41 -6.76 -18.44
N HIS A 188 -1.25 -6.45 -17.15
CA HIS A 188 -2.31 -6.55 -16.16
C HIS A 188 -2.92 -5.17 -15.86
N ASP A 189 -4.10 -4.92 -16.41
CA ASP A 189 -4.93 -3.78 -16.02
C ASP A 189 -5.48 -3.95 -14.58
N PRO A 190 -5.25 -3.01 -13.65
CA PRO A 190 -5.87 -3.01 -12.34
C PRO A 190 -7.40 -2.90 -12.46
N CYS A 191 -8.12 -3.64 -11.63
CA CYS A 191 -9.60 -3.66 -11.67
C CYS A 191 -10.26 -2.30 -11.42
N THR A 192 -9.59 -1.38 -10.72
CA THR A 192 -10.08 -0.01 -10.48
C THR A 192 -9.91 0.92 -11.68
N ALA A 193 -9.14 0.53 -12.71
CA ALA A 193 -9.03 1.24 -13.99
C ALA A 193 -10.00 0.69 -15.07
N ARG A 194 -10.88 -0.26 -14.71
CA ARG A 194 -11.79 -0.98 -15.63
C ARG A 194 -12.59 -0.03 -16.54
N HIS A 195 -13.13 1.03 -15.96
CA HIS A 195 -13.97 2.01 -16.65
C HIS A 195 -13.19 3.24 -17.14
N GLU A 196 -11.88 3.30 -16.89
CA GLU A 196 -11.03 4.44 -17.22
C GLU A 196 -10.27 4.16 -18.53
N ALA A 197 -10.99 4.24 -19.66
CA ALA A 197 -10.40 3.96 -20.99
C ALA A 197 -9.18 4.83 -21.28
N ARG A 198 -9.23 6.12 -20.95
CA ARG A 198 -8.11 7.06 -21.19
C ARG A 198 -6.84 6.63 -20.45
N ILE A 199 -6.95 6.21 -19.19
CA ILE A 199 -5.84 5.66 -18.40
C ILE A 199 -5.29 4.38 -19.05
N ARG A 200 -6.18 3.44 -19.41
CA ARG A 200 -5.81 2.17 -20.03
C ARG A 200 -5.09 2.36 -21.37
N ASP A 201 -5.49 3.34 -22.14
CA ASP A 201 -4.91 3.64 -23.44
C ASP A 201 -3.57 4.38 -23.30
N ALA A 202 -3.46 5.29 -22.33
CA ALA A 202 -2.22 5.99 -21.99
C ALA A 202 -1.11 5.01 -21.61
N VAL A 203 -1.41 4.05 -20.72
CA VAL A 203 -0.48 2.98 -20.33
C VAL A 203 0.02 2.18 -21.54
N ARG A 204 -0.88 1.81 -22.45
CA ARG A 204 -0.51 1.06 -23.67
C ARG A 204 0.36 1.88 -24.61
N ARG A 205 0.10 3.19 -24.75
CA ARG A 205 0.95 4.08 -25.56
C ARG A 205 2.32 4.26 -24.92
N LEU A 206 2.39 4.47 -23.61
CA LEU A 206 3.66 4.55 -22.87
C LEU A 206 4.52 3.29 -23.06
N LEU A 207 3.91 2.10 -22.94
CA LEU A 207 4.63 0.83 -23.17
C LEU A 207 5.13 0.67 -24.60
N ARG A 208 4.32 1.03 -25.61
CA ARG A 208 4.76 0.98 -27.02
C ARG A 208 5.86 1.98 -27.33
N ASN A 209 5.77 3.19 -26.76
CA ASN A 209 6.79 4.21 -26.94
C ASN A 209 8.10 3.83 -26.22
N ALA A 210 8.02 3.01 -25.16
CA ALA A 210 9.16 2.34 -24.54
C ALA A 210 9.66 1.12 -25.33
N GLU A 211 9.19 0.90 -26.56
CA GLU A 211 9.56 -0.22 -27.45
C GLU A 211 9.23 -1.63 -26.92
N TYR A 212 8.27 -1.77 -26.00
CA TYR A 212 7.79 -3.08 -25.54
C TYR A 212 6.66 -3.63 -26.40
N ASN A 213 6.69 -4.95 -26.63
CA ASN A 213 5.55 -5.70 -27.15
C ASN A 213 4.58 -6.03 -26.01
N ILE A 214 3.30 -5.74 -26.21
CA ILE A 214 2.27 -5.97 -25.19
C ILE A 214 1.53 -7.27 -25.52
N GLU A 215 1.65 -8.26 -24.63
CA GLU A 215 0.74 -9.40 -24.61
C GLU A 215 -0.53 -9.02 -23.84
N GLU A 216 -1.66 -9.07 -24.52
CA GLU A 216 -2.96 -8.80 -23.92
C GLU A 216 -3.55 -10.08 -23.31
N LEU A 217 -3.65 -10.13 -21.99
CA LEU A 217 -4.19 -11.28 -21.26
C LEU A 217 -5.63 -11.59 -21.68
N LYS A 218 -6.05 -12.86 -21.53
CA LYS A 218 -7.41 -13.32 -21.86
C LYS A 218 -8.48 -12.44 -21.22
N TYR A 219 -8.31 -12.13 -19.95
CA TYR A 219 -9.15 -11.20 -19.19
C TYR A 219 -8.41 -9.86 -19.03
N ARG A 220 -8.76 -8.90 -19.89
CA ARG A 220 -8.13 -7.57 -20.01
C ARG A 220 -9.14 -6.43 -19.99
N GLY A 221 -8.66 -5.19 -19.81
CA GLY A 221 -9.48 -3.98 -19.90
C GLY A 221 -10.73 -4.05 -19.03
N LYS A 222 -11.92 -3.87 -19.64
CA LYS A 222 -13.21 -3.94 -18.94
C LYS A 222 -13.48 -5.30 -18.29
N GLN A 223 -12.85 -6.38 -18.76
CA GLN A 223 -13.01 -7.73 -18.22
C GLN A 223 -11.83 -8.18 -17.36
N THR A 224 -10.92 -7.28 -16.98
CA THR A 224 -9.75 -7.65 -16.18
C THR A 224 -10.14 -8.37 -14.88
N SER A 225 -9.37 -9.42 -14.57
CA SER A 225 -9.51 -10.18 -13.33
C SER A 225 -8.76 -9.48 -12.18
N CYS A 226 -9.27 -9.60 -10.96
CA CYS A 226 -8.69 -8.95 -9.79
C CYS A 226 -7.40 -9.66 -9.34
N CYS A 227 -6.41 -8.89 -8.87
CA CYS A 227 -5.22 -9.43 -8.18
C CYS A 227 -5.51 -9.95 -6.76
N GLY A 228 -6.71 -9.71 -6.25
CA GLY A 228 -7.17 -10.18 -4.95
C GLY A 228 -6.85 -9.26 -3.75
N TYR A 229 -6.23 -8.10 -3.98
CA TYR A 229 -5.95 -7.12 -2.94
C TYR A 229 -7.19 -6.29 -2.54
N GLY A 230 -7.96 -5.83 -3.54
CA GLY A 230 -9.12 -4.94 -3.33
C GLY A 230 -10.19 -5.55 -2.43
N GLY A 231 -11.02 -4.68 -1.83
CA GLY A 231 -12.15 -5.10 -1.02
C GLY A 231 -11.79 -5.86 0.26
N LEU A 232 -10.52 -5.80 0.68
CA LEU A 232 -9.99 -6.46 1.88
C LEU A 232 -10.10 -7.99 1.87
N MET A 233 -10.20 -8.60 0.68
CA MET A 233 -10.29 -10.05 0.56
C MET A 233 -9.03 -10.73 1.12
N SER A 234 -7.84 -10.19 0.85
CA SER A 234 -6.59 -10.70 1.44
C SER A 234 -6.60 -10.63 2.95
N ASN A 235 -7.23 -9.60 3.55
CA ASN A 235 -7.34 -9.45 4.99
C ASN A 235 -8.29 -10.49 5.61
N ALA A 236 -9.47 -10.67 5.02
CA ALA A 236 -10.54 -11.44 5.62
C ALA A 236 -10.60 -12.92 5.15
N ASN A 237 -10.05 -13.23 3.96
CA ASN A 237 -9.95 -14.59 3.42
C ASN A 237 -8.62 -14.79 2.66
N PRO A 238 -7.49 -14.95 3.38
CA PRO A 238 -6.16 -15.07 2.78
C PRO A 238 -6.02 -16.27 1.84
N ALA A 239 -6.67 -17.39 2.16
CA ALA A 239 -6.62 -18.60 1.34
C ALA A 239 -7.26 -18.37 -0.04
N LEU A 240 -8.43 -17.72 -0.08
CA LEU A 240 -9.07 -17.34 -1.33
C LEU A 240 -8.23 -16.33 -2.11
N ALA A 241 -7.69 -15.30 -1.44
CA ALA A 241 -6.83 -14.33 -2.09
C ALA A 241 -5.60 -14.99 -2.73
N LYS A 242 -4.97 -15.96 -2.05
CA LYS A 242 -3.89 -16.78 -2.59
C LYS A 242 -4.33 -17.57 -3.82
N ALA A 243 -5.49 -18.20 -3.79
CA ALA A 243 -6.01 -18.94 -4.94
C ALA A 243 -6.28 -18.02 -6.15
N VAL A 244 -6.85 -16.82 -5.91
CA VAL A 244 -7.13 -15.82 -6.95
C VAL A 244 -5.85 -15.34 -7.62
N ILE A 245 -4.84 -14.95 -6.83
CA ILE A 245 -3.60 -14.42 -7.39
C ILE A 245 -2.76 -15.51 -8.07
N GLN A 246 -2.76 -16.74 -7.55
CA GLN A 246 -2.10 -17.89 -8.18
C GLN A 246 -2.72 -18.23 -9.54
N ARG A 247 -4.05 -18.16 -9.66
CA ARG A 247 -4.71 -18.32 -10.96
C ARG A 247 -4.28 -17.21 -11.92
N ARG A 248 -4.23 -15.96 -11.45
CA ARG A 248 -3.86 -14.82 -12.30
C ARG A 248 -2.40 -14.87 -12.75
N ALA A 249 -1.49 -15.28 -11.88
CA ALA A 249 -0.06 -15.43 -12.16
C ALA A 249 0.25 -16.44 -13.28
N LYS A 250 -0.61 -17.44 -13.48
CA LYS A 250 -0.46 -18.52 -14.47
C LYS A 250 -1.13 -18.23 -15.83
N GLU A 251 -1.66 -17.03 -16.05
CA GLU A 251 -2.38 -16.71 -17.28
C GLU A 251 -1.48 -16.49 -18.50
N SER A 252 -0.18 -16.27 -18.29
CA SER A 252 0.83 -16.19 -19.35
C SER A 252 2.21 -16.57 -18.79
N GLU A 253 3.09 -17.05 -19.66
CA GLU A 253 4.49 -17.34 -19.35
C GLU A 253 5.35 -16.07 -19.36
N SER A 254 5.00 -15.05 -20.17
CA SER A 254 5.72 -13.77 -20.24
C SER A 254 5.73 -13.02 -18.91
N ASP A 255 6.78 -12.23 -18.65
CA ASP A 255 6.83 -11.32 -17.50
C ASP A 255 5.64 -10.35 -17.53
N PHE A 256 5.09 -10.03 -16.35
CA PHE A 256 3.92 -9.16 -16.26
C PHE A 256 4.33 -7.70 -16.11
N VAL A 257 3.50 -6.79 -16.64
CA VAL A 257 3.57 -5.36 -16.34
C VAL A 257 2.24 -4.86 -15.81
N THR A 258 2.28 -4.00 -14.80
CA THR A 258 1.11 -3.35 -14.22
C THR A 258 1.44 -1.93 -13.78
N TYR A 259 0.40 -1.12 -13.60
CA TYR A 259 0.49 0.28 -13.18
C TYR A 259 -0.25 0.50 -11.84
N CYS A 260 -0.32 -0.55 -11.02
CA CYS A 260 -0.76 -0.50 -9.65
C CYS A 260 0.24 -1.25 -8.76
N ALA A 261 0.81 -0.54 -7.78
CA ALA A 261 1.77 -1.09 -6.82
C ALA A 261 1.26 -2.38 -6.14
N MET A 262 -0.02 -2.41 -5.73
CA MET A 262 -0.58 -3.60 -5.07
C MET A 262 -0.85 -4.76 -6.02
N CYS A 263 -1.11 -4.50 -7.30
CA CYS A 263 -1.15 -5.58 -8.28
C CYS A 263 0.24 -6.16 -8.50
N ARG A 264 1.28 -5.31 -8.61
CA ARG A 264 2.68 -5.75 -8.76
C ARG A 264 3.07 -6.61 -7.58
N ASP A 265 2.85 -6.11 -6.37
CA ASP A 265 3.23 -6.81 -5.14
C ASP A 265 2.51 -8.15 -4.99
N ALA A 266 1.20 -8.19 -5.27
CA ALA A 266 0.43 -9.42 -5.20
C ALA A 266 0.92 -10.47 -6.20
N LEU A 267 1.18 -10.07 -7.45
CA LEU A 267 1.70 -10.96 -8.49
C LEU A 267 3.10 -11.48 -8.14
N ALA A 268 3.98 -10.60 -7.66
CA ALA A 268 5.32 -10.97 -7.19
C ALA A 268 5.26 -11.94 -5.99
N SER A 269 4.36 -11.73 -5.02
CA SER A 269 4.11 -12.68 -3.92
C SER A 269 3.65 -14.06 -4.40
N ALA A 270 3.04 -14.15 -5.58
CA ALA A 270 2.63 -15.42 -6.18
C ALA A 270 3.75 -16.11 -6.97
N GLY A 271 4.94 -15.50 -7.04
CA GLY A 271 6.08 -15.98 -7.82
C GLY A 271 6.08 -15.53 -9.27
N LYS A 272 5.19 -14.62 -9.68
CA LYS A 272 5.16 -14.11 -11.05
C LYS A 272 6.11 -12.91 -11.17
N ARG A 273 7.12 -13.04 -12.04
CA ARG A 273 7.99 -11.93 -12.46
C ARG A 273 7.12 -10.78 -12.97
N THR A 274 7.17 -9.65 -12.28
CA THR A 274 6.25 -8.53 -12.52
C THR A 274 6.94 -7.19 -12.30
N VAL A 275 6.97 -6.36 -13.34
CA VAL A 275 7.42 -4.97 -13.27
C VAL A 275 6.25 -4.02 -13.04
N HIS A 276 6.49 -2.94 -12.33
CA HIS A 276 5.63 -1.77 -12.35
C HIS A 276 5.98 -0.91 -13.57
N LEU A 277 5.00 -0.22 -14.17
CA LEU A 277 5.26 0.65 -15.33
C LEU A 277 6.30 1.75 -15.02
N LEU A 278 6.40 2.19 -13.76
CA LEU A 278 7.43 3.16 -13.36
C LEU A 278 8.85 2.58 -13.38
N ASP A 279 9.04 1.26 -13.22
CA ASP A 279 10.36 0.63 -13.38
C ASP A 279 10.87 0.79 -14.83
N ILE A 280 9.95 0.83 -15.81
CA ILE A 280 10.26 1.01 -17.24
C ILE A 280 10.50 2.49 -17.56
N LEU A 281 9.64 3.37 -17.06
CA LEU A 281 9.73 4.81 -17.36
C LEU A 281 10.80 5.52 -16.53
N PHE A 282 11.21 4.97 -15.40
CA PHE A 282 12.23 5.57 -14.54
C PHE A 282 13.17 4.47 -14.05
N PRO A 283 13.96 3.86 -14.95
CA PRO A 283 14.83 2.75 -14.59
C PRO A 283 15.83 3.20 -13.53
N SER A 284 15.98 2.37 -12.49
CA SER A 284 17.02 2.51 -11.49
C SER A 284 18.23 1.64 -11.85
N ASP A 285 19.28 1.67 -11.02
CA ASP A 285 20.45 0.80 -11.20
C ASP A 285 20.15 -0.70 -10.99
N ASP A 286 18.92 -1.06 -10.60
CA ASP A 286 18.49 -2.46 -10.53
C ASP A 286 18.35 -3.05 -11.94
N THR A 287 19.10 -4.13 -12.18
CA THR A 287 19.16 -4.81 -13.47
C THR A 287 17.99 -5.75 -13.72
N ASP A 288 17.18 -6.11 -12.72
CA ASP A 288 16.00 -6.98 -12.87
C ASP A 288 14.83 -6.63 -11.93
N PRO A 289 14.13 -5.50 -12.15
CA PRO A 289 13.00 -5.06 -11.33
C PRO A 289 11.84 -6.07 -11.28
N ALA A 290 11.75 -6.99 -12.26
CA ALA A 290 10.71 -8.01 -12.34
C ALA A 290 10.86 -9.10 -11.28
N SER A 291 12.08 -9.36 -10.81
CA SER A 291 12.40 -10.35 -9.77
C SER A 291 12.26 -9.80 -8.35
N GLN A 292 12.09 -8.49 -8.19
CA GLN A 292 12.01 -7.88 -6.87
C GLN A 292 10.83 -8.45 -6.07
N ARG A 293 11.13 -8.82 -4.82
CA ARG A 293 10.11 -9.26 -3.87
C ARG A 293 9.37 -8.05 -3.31
N PRO A 294 8.07 -8.18 -3.02
CA PRO A 294 7.33 -7.11 -2.36
C PRO A 294 7.84 -6.89 -0.93
N PRO A 295 7.82 -5.65 -0.41
CA PRO A 295 8.21 -5.40 0.95
C PRO A 295 7.21 -6.00 1.94
N ALA A 296 7.75 -6.51 3.06
CA ALA A 296 6.98 -6.96 4.21
C ALA A 296 6.21 -5.80 4.86
N TYR A 297 5.19 -6.10 5.67
CA TYR A 297 4.35 -5.06 6.27
C TYR A 297 5.10 -4.05 7.15
N SER A 298 6.10 -4.49 7.91
CA SER A 298 6.97 -3.59 8.69
C SER A 298 7.75 -2.65 7.77
N GLN A 299 8.37 -3.20 6.72
CA GLN A 299 9.11 -2.42 5.74
C GLN A 299 8.21 -1.40 5.03
N ARG A 300 6.94 -1.70 4.79
CA ARG A 300 5.96 -0.74 4.23
C ARG A 300 5.69 0.46 5.14
N HIS A 301 5.69 0.27 6.46
CA HIS A 301 5.58 1.37 7.43
C HIS A 301 6.84 2.23 7.39
N GLU A 302 8.01 1.59 7.43
CA GLU A 302 9.31 2.27 7.37
C GLU A 302 9.51 3.03 6.05
N ASN A 303 9.18 2.43 4.91
CA ASN A 303 9.31 3.06 3.59
C ASN A 303 8.50 4.36 3.49
N ARG A 304 7.27 4.35 4.02
CA ARG A 304 6.42 5.54 4.07
C ARG A 304 7.02 6.63 4.96
N ALA A 305 7.44 6.26 6.17
CA ALA A 305 8.04 7.23 7.10
C ALA A 305 9.33 7.84 6.52
N ARG A 306 10.25 6.98 6.08
CA ARG A 306 11.52 7.39 5.45
C ARG A 306 11.31 8.27 4.23
N LEU A 307 10.33 7.96 3.37
CA LEU A 307 10.01 8.79 2.21
C LEU A 307 9.63 10.22 2.64
N LYS A 308 8.74 10.36 3.63
CA LYS A 308 8.37 11.68 4.16
C LYS A 308 9.60 12.41 4.69
N GLU A 309 10.41 11.75 5.52
CA GLU A 309 11.60 12.35 6.14
C GLU A 309 12.62 12.81 5.09
N GLN A 310 12.92 11.95 4.12
CA GLN A 310 13.86 12.25 3.04
C GLN A 310 13.39 13.45 2.22
N LEU A 311 12.11 13.50 1.86
CA LEU A 311 11.53 14.62 1.11
C LEU A 311 11.52 15.91 1.93
N CYS A 312 11.10 15.88 3.21
CA CYS A 312 11.17 17.02 4.13
C CYS A 312 12.58 17.60 4.25
N LYS A 313 13.58 16.73 4.43
CA LYS A 313 14.99 17.11 4.53
C LYS A 313 15.54 17.66 3.21
N ARG A 314 15.30 16.96 2.10
CA ARG A 314 15.88 17.28 0.78
C ARG A 314 15.26 18.51 0.15
N LEU A 315 13.94 18.65 0.22
CA LEU A 315 13.20 19.69 -0.51
C LEU A 315 12.85 20.90 0.34
N TRP A 316 12.43 20.70 1.59
CA TRP A 316 12.00 21.79 2.47
C TRP A 316 13.06 22.19 3.52
N LYS A 317 14.23 21.52 3.53
CA LYS A 317 15.33 21.78 4.47
C LYS A 317 14.88 21.73 5.95
N GLU A 318 13.84 20.96 6.22
CA GLU A 318 13.31 20.81 7.56
C GLU A 318 14.25 19.94 8.38
N LYS A 319 14.52 20.38 9.61
CA LYS A 319 15.00 19.45 10.62
C LYS A 319 13.84 18.52 10.90
N VAL A 320 13.90 17.31 10.36
CA VAL A 320 13.01 16.25 10.78
C VAL A 320 13.24 16.12 12.28
N SER A 321 12.26 16.54 13.09
CA SER A 321 12.30 16.25 14.52
C SER A 321 12.47 14.76 14.64
N ASP A 322 13.46 14.30 15.39
CA ASP A 322 13.58 12.89 15.76
C ASP A 322 12.20 12.46 16.27
N MET A 323 11.45 11.71 15.45
CA MET A 323 10.10 11.28 15.79
C MET A 323 10.25 10.21 16.86
N ALA A 324 10.47 10.68 18.09
CA ALA A 324 11.01 9.92 19.20
C ALA A 324 12.23 9.08 18.77
N GLU A 325 13.41 9.45 19.26
CA GLU A 325 14.34 8.46 19.79
C GLU A 325 13.62 7.64 20.89
N HIS A 326 12.59 6.87 20.52
CA HIS A 326 12.52 5.55 21.12
C HIS A 326 13.77 4.89 20.59
N GLU A 327 14.78 4.69 21.43
CA GLU A 327 15.88 3.80 21.12
C GLU A 327 15.25 2.54 20.50
N ASP A 328 15.31 2.44 19.17
CA ASP A 328 14.71 1.32 18.48
C ASP A 328 15.54 0.14 18.92
N LEU A 329 14.89 -0.82 19.60
CA LEU A 329 15.57 -2.02 20.03
C LEU A 329 16.21 -2.63 18.79
N MET A 330 17.52 -2.86 18.85
CA MET A 330 18.22 -3.54 17.76
C MET A 330 17.72 -4.99 17.70
N LEU A 331 16.68 -5.22 16.89
CA LEU A 331 16.06 -6.54 16.72
C LEU A 331 16.78 -7.30 15.60
N ASN A 332 17.37 -8.42 15.95
CA ASN A 332 17.96 -9.38 15.02
C ASN A 332 16.90 -10.44 14.68
N ILE A 333 16.32 -10.34 13.48
CA ILE A 333 15.23 -11.20 12.99
C ILE A 333 15.74 -11.98 11.78
N SER A 334 15.66 -13.31 11.81
CA SER A 334 16.06 -14.14 10.67
C SER A 334 15.04 -14.06 9.52
N PRO A 335 15.40 -14.35 8.26
CA PRO A 335 14.47 -14.35 7.14
C PRO A 335 13.24 -15.26 7.34
N GLU A 336 13.41 -16.38 8.03
CA GLU A 336 12.32 -17.31 8.34
C GLU A 336 11.32 -16.70 9.32
N ILE A 337 11.83 -16.01 10.35
CA ILE A 337 10.99 -15.34 11.35
C ILE A 337 10.31 -14.10 10.75
N GLU A 338 11.01 -13.35 9.90
CA GLU A 338 10.42 -12.21 9.19
C GLU A 338 9.24 -12.67 8.31
N LYS A 339 9.42 -13.75 7.55
CA LYS A 339 8.34 -14.35 6.76
C LYS A 339 7.16 -14.80 7.65
N LEU A 340 7.45 -15.44 8.77
CA LEU A 340 6.41 -15.88 9.72
C LEU A 340 5.65 -14.69 10.35
N MET A 341 6.35 -13.61 10.69
CA MET A 341 5.75 -12.37 11.16
C MET A 341 4.85 -11.74 10.09
N ASP A 342 5.29 -11.71 8.83
CA ASP A 342 4.52 -11.16 7.71
C ASP A 342 3.25 -11.98 7.44
N GLU A 343 3.36 -13.32 7.41
CA GLU A 343 2.22 -14.23 7.29
C GLU A 343 1.20 -14.06 8.42
N ARG A 344 1.69 -13.76 9.63
CA ARG A 344 0.87 -13.52 10.84
C ARG A 344 0.46 -12.06 11.02
N ARG A 345 0.90 -11.15 10.15
CA ARG A 345 0.66 -9.69 10.20
C ARG A 345 1.09 -9.06 11.52
N ILE A 346 2.27 -9.46 11.98
CA ILE A 346 2.91 -8.93 13.18
C ILE A 346 3.98 -7.94 12.72
N LEU A 347 3.88 -6.69 13.17
CA LEU A 347 4.86 -5.67 12.83
C LEU A 347 6.07 -5.77 13.77
N LYS A 348 7.23 -5.32 13.29
CA LYS A 348 8.43 -5.14 14.13
C LYS A 348 8.11 -4.26 15.35
N SER A 349 7.37 -3.17 15.14
CA SER A 349 6.91 -2.28 16.21
C SER A 349 5.92 -2.92 17.19
N ASP A 350 5.20 -3.99 16.80
CA ASP A 350 4.40 -4.77 17.74
C ASP A 350 5.32 -5.59 18.66
N ILE A 351 6.39 -6.18 18.11
CA ILE A 351 7.41 -6.93 18.88
C ILE A 351 8.21 -6.03 19.81
N GLU A 352 8.61 -4.85 19.35
CA GLU A 352 9.31 -3.87 20.19
C GLU A 352 8.47 -3.47 21.40
N LYS A 353 7.14 -3.27 21.23
CA LYS A 353 6.24 -2.98 22.35
C LYS A 353 6.14 -4.14 23.33
N VAL A 354 6.13 -5.39 22.84
CA VAL A 354 6.17 -6.58 23.71
C VAL A 354 7.44 -6.59 24.54
N ILE A 355 8.60 -6.37 23.91
CA ILE A 355 9.90 -6.43 24.60
C ILE A 355 10.03 -5.27 25.59
N ARG A 356 9.69 -4.03 25.21
CA ARG A 356 9.72 -2.88 26.14
C ARG A 356 8.87 -3.15 27.37
N TYR A 357 7.61 -3.56 27.17
CA TYR A 357 6.73 -3.93 28.28
C TYR A 357 7.33 -5.04 29.15
N ALA A 358 7.90 -6.09 28.56
CA ALA A 358 8.47 -7.23 29.28
C ALA A 358 9.71 -6.88 30.10
N GLU A 359 10.56 -5.99 29.58
CA GLU A 359 11.78 -5.55 30.26
C GLU A 359 11.47 -4.53 31.36
N GLU A 360 10.54 -3.60 31.12
CA GLU A 360 10.11 -2.58 32.10
C GLU A 360 9.29 -3.17 33.25
N SER A 361 8.33 -4.05 32.96
CA SER A 361 7.42 -4.60 33.97
C SER A 361 7.94 -5.86 34.67
N GLY A 362 8.97 -6.51 34.10
CA GLY A 362 9.37 -7.84 34.56
C GLY A 362 8.43 -8.98 34.12
N ASN A 363 7.34 -8.67 33.41
CA ASN A 363 6.31 -9.64 33.04
C ASN A 363 6.74 -10.49 31.83
N ARG A 364 7.56 -11.51 32.11
CA ARG A 364 8.10 -12.45 31.13
C ARG A 364 8.36 -13.82 31.75
N PHE A 365 8.26 -14.85 30.92
CA PHE A 365 8.69 -16.21 31.27
C PHE A 365 10.11 -16.44 30.75
N CYS A 366 10.98 -17.03 31.57
CA CYS A 366 12.33 -17.42 31.13
C CYS A 366 12.40 -18.95 31.03
N ASN A 367 12.82 -19.46 29.88
CA ASN A 367 13.12 -20.88 29.71
C ASN A 367 14.52 -21.15 30.31
N PRO A 368 14.63 -21.93 31.40
CA PRO A 368 15.92 -22.17 32.06
C PRO A 368 16.91 -22.99 31.22
N LYS A 369 16.45 -23.72 30.20
CA LYS A 369 17.33 -24.54 29.34
C LYS A 369 17.98 -23.74 28.22
N THR A 370 17.23 -22.81 27.63
CA THR A 370 17.68 -22.04 26.45
C THR A 370 18.02 -20.59 26.77
N GLY A 371 17.60 -20.08 27.92
CA GLY A 371 17.69 -18.66 28.27
C GLY A 371 16.70 -17.77 27.51
N HIS A 372 15.80 -18.35 26.70
CA HIS A 372 14.80 -17.60 25.95
C HIS A 372 13.76 -16.99 26.88
N ARG A 373 13.34 -15.78 26.54
CA ARG A 373 12.28 -15.05 27.20
C ARG A 373 11.03 -15.12 26.34
N LEU A 374 9.88 -15.38 26.96
CA LEU A 374 8.57 -15.33 26.31
C LEU A 374 7.74 -14.28 27.04
N ALA A 375 7.25 -13.29 26.30
CA ALA A 375 6.42 -12.23 26.85
C ALA A 375 5.22 -11.94 25.94
N ALA A 376 4.20 -11.33 26.54
CA ALA A 376 2.99 -10.91 25.86
C ALA A 376 2.66 -9.45 26.17
N TYR A 377 2.14 -8.73 25.19
CA TYR A 377 1.60 -7.39 25.39
C TYR A 377 0.37 -7.16 24.52
N LYS A 378 -0.66 -6.55 25.12
CA LYS A 378 -1.92 -6.22 24.45
C LYS A 378 -2.08 -4.69 24.41
N PRO A 379 -1.56 -4.00 23.36
CA PRO A 379 -1.65 -2.54 23.27
C PRO A 379 -3.09 -2.04 23.10
N VAL A 380 -3.93 -2.80 22.38
CA VAL A 380 -5.33 -2.42 22.11
C VAL A 380 -6.21 -3.67 22.16
N ASN A 381 -6.40 -4.36 21.03
CA ASN A 381 -7.32 -5.50 20.90
C ASN A 381 -6.62 -6.83 20.59
N VAL A 382 -5.39 -6.76 20.06
CA VAL A 382 -4.57 -7.92 19.73
C VAL A 382 -3.49 -8.07 20.79
N THR A 383 -3.36 -9.28 21.31
CA THR A 383 -2.25 -9.68 22.19
C THR A 383 -1.14 -10.23 21.32
N TYR A 384 0.02 -9.60 21.39
CA TYR A 384 1.24 -10.01 20.69
C TYR A 384 2.14 -10.76 21.65
N TRP A 385 2.77 -11.80 21.14
CA TRP A 385 3.76 -12.60 21.85
C TRP A 385 5.07 -12.59 21.09
N ALA A 386 6.16 -12.48 21.84
CA ALA A 386 7.52 -12.58 21.33
C ALA A 386 8.30 -13.59 22.17
N GLU A 387 8.96 -14.53 21.51
CA GLU A 387 10.02 -15.34 22.09
C GLU A 387 11.36 -14.74 21.65
N TYR A 388 12.19 -14.33 22.59
CA TYR A 388 13.40 -13.57 22.32
C TYR A 388 14.54 -13.87 23.30
N SER A 389 15.77 -13.58 22.92
CA SER A 389 16.92 -13.53 23.83
C SER A 389 17.63 -12.18 23.74
N VAL A 390 18.22 -11.74 24.85
CA VAL A 390 18.98 -10.49 24.91
C VAL A 390 20.46 -10.82 24.82
N SER A 391 21.20 -10.08 23.99
CA SER A 391 22.64 -10.21 23.81
C SER A 391 23.30 -8.84 23.72
N ASP A 392 24.62 -8.79 23.82
CA ASP A 392 25.41 -7.54 23.66
C ASP A 392 25.22 -6.88 22.29
N LYS A 393 24.74 -7.63 21.29
CA LYS A 393 24.46 -7.16 19.91
C LYS A 393 22.98 -6.88 19.66
N GLY A 394 22.19 -6.70 20.72
CA GLY A 394 20.75 -6.47 20.64
C GLY A 394 19.91 -7.72 20.94
N VAL A 395 18.63 -7.65 20.57
CA VAL A 395 17.61 -8.64 20.91
C VAL A 395 17.39 -9.58 19.72
N ILE A 396 17.57 -10.88 19.93
CA ILE A 396 17.36 -11.91 18.91
C ILE A 396 15.93 -12.44 19.04
N ILE A 397 15.17 -12.44 17.93
CA ILE A 397 13.79 -12.95 17.91
C ILE A 397 13.77 -14.39 17.42
N HIS A 398 13.24 -15.28 18.24
CA HIS A 398 13.12 -16.72 17.95
C HIS A 398 11.74 -17.11 17.44
N ASN A 399 10.70 -16.39 17.87
CA ASN A 399 9.32 -16.66 17.45
C ASN A 399 8.41 -15.45 17.72
N ALA A 400 7.31 -15.35 16.97
CA ALA A 400 6.29 -14.33 17.15
C ALA A 400 4.91 -14.88 16.83
N TYR A 401 3.92 -14.63 17.69
CA TYR A 401 2.53 -14.97 17.41
C TYR A 401 1.58 -13.95 18.01
N CYS A 402 0.33 -13.92 17.53
CA CYS A 402 -0.67 -13.01 18.04
C CYS A 402 -2.04 -13.66 18.10
N HIS A 403 -2.86 -13.25 19.07
CA HIS A 403 -4.25 -13.68 19.19
C HIS A 403 -5.12 -12.55 19.74
N ARG A 404 -6.44 -12.78 19.79
CA ARG A 404 -7.41 -11.78 20.29
C ARG A 404 -8.03 -12.13 21.65
N MET A 405 -7.55 -13.22 22.27
CA MET A 405 -7.92 -13.57 23.65
C MET A 405 -7.28 -12.59 24.64
N GLY A 406 -8.04 -12.18 25.66
CA GLY A 406 -7.49 -11.51 26.83
C GLY A 406 -6.80 -12.53 27.73
N ILE A 407 -5.59 -12.21 28.18
CA ILE A 407 -4.90 -13.00 29.20
C ILE A 407 -5.42 -12.47 30.54
N VAL A 408 -6.13 -13.30 31.28
CA VAL A 408 -6.50 -13.00 32.66
C VAL A 408 -5.34 -13.47 33.53
N GLU A 409 -4.53 -12.55 34.01
CA GLU A 409 -3.50 -12.88 34.98
C GLU A 409 -4.19 -13.30 36.29
N GLY A 410 -4.04 -14.57 36.66
CA GLY A 410 -4.47 -15.04 37.96
C GLY A 410 -3.68 -14.29 39.04
N LYS A 411 -4.38 -13.74 40.03
CA LYS A 411 -3.73 -13.16 41.22
C LYS A 411 -2.79 -14.22 41.80
N ARG A 412 -1.49 -13.96 41.76
CA ARG A 412 -0.49 -14.77 42.45
C ARG A 412 -0.55 -14.52 43.95
#